data_AF-A0A494T8V3-F1
#
_entry.id   AF-A0A494T8V3-F1
#
_cell.length_a   1.000
_cell.length_b   1.000
_cell.length_c   1.000
_cell.angle_alpha   90.00
_cell.angle_beta   90.00
_cell.angle_gamma   90.00
#
_symmetry.space_group_name_H-M   'P 1'
#
loop_
_entity.id
_entity.type
_entity.pdbx_description
1 polymer ?
#
loop_
_entity_poly.entity_id
_entity_poly.type
_entity_poly.pdbx_seq_one_letter_code
_entity_poly.pdbx_strand_id
1 'polypeptide(L)' 'MTGIVSGAIRDVRTLQQRMQTNDRAARDALESDVVLDGPRRLMLRSPNGTYFSVTVDNAGALHTVNLGTSL' A
#
# COMPACT_ATOMS: atom_id res chain seq x y z
N MET A 1 -22.86 -14.32 -38.51
CA MET A 1 -22.43 -13.14 -37.73
C MET A 1 -22.05 -13.56 -36.31
N THR A 2 -20.84 -14.12 -36.11
CA THR A 2 -20.41 -14.74 -34.83
C THR A 2 -19.03 -14.25 -34.37
N GLY A 3 -18.46 -13.23 -35.01
CA GLY A 3 -17.08 -12.77 -34.76
C GLY A 3 -16.89 -11.71 -33.66
N ILE A 4 -17.94 -10.98 -33.27
CA ILE A 4 -17.80 -9.78 -32.44
C ILE A 4 -17.74 -10.11 -30.94
N VAL A 5 -18.42 -11.17 -30.50
CA VAL A 5 -18.51 -11.56 -29.07
C VAL A 5 -17.18 -12.09 -28.53
N SER A 6 -16.34 -12.70 -29.40
CA SER A 6 -15.08 -13.34 -29.01
C SER A 6 -13.97 -12.33 -28.65
N GLY A 7 -13.93 -11.17 -29.31
CA GLY A 7 -12.95 -10.11 -29.04
C GLY A 7 -13.20 -9.40 -27.70
N ALA A 8 -14.45 -9.04 -27.43
CA ALA A 8 -14.84 -8.34 -26.21
C ALA A 8 -14.59 -9.17 -24.93
N ILE A 9 -14.82 -10.49 -24.98
CA ILE A 9 -14.57 -11.39 -23.84
C ILE A 9 -13.07 -11.52 -23.54
N ARG A 10 -12.21 -11.51 -24.56
CA ARG A 10 -10.74 -11.48 -24.38
C ARG A 10 -10.28 -10.19 -23.71
N ASP A 11 -10.86 -9.06 -24.11
CA ASP A 11 -10.50 -7.76 -23.55
C ASP A 11 -10.90 -7.64 -22.08
N VAL A 12 -12.10 -8.12 -21.73
CA VAL A 12 -12.58 -8.13 -20.34
C VAL A 12 -11.70 -8.99 -19.42
N ARG A 13 -11.27 -10.18 -19.86
CA ARG A 13 -10.33 -11.01 -19.06
C ARG A 13 -8.99 -10.34 -18.88
N THR A 14 -8.47 -9.71 -19.92
CA THR A 14 -7.17 -9.02 -19.88
C THR A 14 -7.24 -7.80 -18.95
N LEU A 15 -8.36 -7.06 -18.98
CA LEU A 15 -8.62 -5.96 -18.06
C LEU A 15 -8.73 -6.43 -16.61
N GLN A 16 -9.46 -7.51 -16.35
CA GLN A 16 -9.57 -8.10 -15.01
C GLN A 16 -8.22 -8.56 -14.46
N GLN A 17 -7.37 -9.18 -15.30
CA GLN A 17 -6.01 -9.57 -14.91
C GLN A 17 -5.12 -8.36 -14.59
N ARG A 18 -5.24 -7.26 -15.35
CA ARG A 18 -4.53 -6.01 -15.06
C ARG A 18 -4.98 -5.37 -13.75
N MET A 19 -6.30 -5.33 -13.50
CA MET A 19 -6.83 -4.80 -12.24
C MET A 19 -6.32 -5.59 -11.04
N GLN A 20 -6.36 -6.93 -11.09
CA GLN A 20 -5.82 -7.78 -10.03
C GLN A 20 -4.32 -7.58 -9.79
N THR A 21 -3.55 -7.33 -10.85
CA THR A 21 -2.12 -7.06 -10.74
C THR A 21 -1.86 -5.70 -10.09
N ASN A 22 -2.61 -4.68 -10.48
CA ASN A 22 -2.52 -3.35 -9.87
C ASN A 22 -2.94 -3.37 -8.40
N ASP A 23 -4.01 -4.09 -8.06
CA ASP A 23 -4.48 -4.22 -6.68
C ASP A 23 -3.44 -4.93 -5.79
N ARG A 24 -2.76 -5.95 -6.31
CA ARG A 24 -1.63 -6.59 -5.61
C ARG A 24 -0.46 -5.62 -5.42
N ALA A 25 -0.01 -4.96 -6.49
CA ALA A 25 1.10 -4.02 -6.41
C ALA A 25 0.82 -2.84 -5.44
N ALA A 26 -0.43 -2.36 -5.40
CA ALA A 26 -0.85 -1.32 -4.46
C ALA A 26 -0.83 -1.81 -3.00
N ARG A 27 -1.23 -3.05 -2.74
CA ARG A 27 -1.14 -3.67 -1.40
C ARG A 27 0.31 -3.86 -0.98
N ASP A 28 1.15 -4.38 -1.86
CA ASP A 28 2.57 -4.62 -1.58
C ASP A 28 3.31 -3.30 -1.30
N ALA A 29 2.97 -2.22 -2.01
CA ALA A 29 3.50 -0.88 -1.75
C ALA A 29 3.10 -0.35 -0.36
N LEU A 30 1.83 -0.52 0.04
CA LEU A 30 1.34 -0.10 1.36
C LEU A 30 1.98 -0.89 2.51
N GLU A 31 2.22 -2.18 2.31
CA GLU A 31 2.88 -3.04 3.30
C GLU A 31 4.38 -2.70 3.43
N SER A 32 5.03 -2.31 2.34
CA SER A 32 6.41 -1.79 2.36
C SER A 32 6.56 -0.45 3.09
N ASP A 33 5.49 0.34 3.19
CA ASP A 33 5.51 1.63 3.88
C ASP A 33 5.34 1.49 5.40
N VAL A 34 5.09 0.27 5.90
CA VAL A 34 4.89 -0.06 7.32
C VAL A 34 6.08 -0.86 7.85
N VAL A 35 6.85 -0.25 8.76
CA VAL A 35 7.91 -0.96 9.51
C VAL A 35 7.55 -1.01 10.99
N LEU A 36 7.53 -2.21 11.57
CA LEU A 36 7.36 -2.38 13.03
C LEU A 36 8.74 -2.28 13.69
N ASP A 37 8.96 -1.22 14.47
CA ASP A 37 10.20 -1.02 15.23
C ASP A 37 9.97 -1.36 16.70
N GLY A 38 10.01 -2.66 17.01
CA GLY A 38 9.71 -3.18 18.35
C GLY A 38 8.21 -3.22 18.68
N PRO A 39 7.83 -3.49 19.95
CA PRO A 39 6.47 -3.90 20.30
C PRO A 39 5.42 -2.78 20.28
N ARG A 40 5.82 -1.51 20.11
CA ARG A 40 4.93 -0.34 20.28
C ARG A 40 5.12 0.80 19.28
N ARG A 41 6.00 0.64 18.29
CA ARG A 41 6.32 1.71 17.34
C ARG A 41 6.04 1.25 15.91
N LEU A 42 5.13 1.97 15.27
CA LEU A 42 4.83 1.85 13.85
C LEU A 42 5.62 2.94 13.12
N MET A 43 6.36 2.59 12.09
CA MET A 43 7.00 3.54 11.20
C MET A 43 6.27 3.55 9.87
N LEU A 44 5.95 4.75 9.40
CA LEU A 44 5.25 5.01 8.15
C LEU A 44 6.17 5.79 7.22
N ARG A 45 6.31 5.35 5.98
CA ARG A 45 6.97 6.11 4.92
C ARG A 45 5.93 6.81 4.06
N SER A 46 6.05 8.12 3.88
CA SER A 46 5.23 8.84 2.92
C SER A 46 5.83 8.76 1.50
N PRO A 47 5.04 8.99 0.43
CA PRO A 47 5.52 8.90 -0.94
C PRO A 47 6.70 9.83 -1.28
N ASN A 48 6.85 10.95 -0.56
CA ASN A 48 7.99 11.86 -0.71
C ASN A 48 9.27 11.38 0.01
N GLY A 49 9.24 10.20 0.62
CA GLY A 49 10.36 9.60 1.33
C GLY A 49 10.54 10.04 2.79
N THR A 50 9.66 10.88 3.34
CA THR A 50 9.69 11.19 4.78
C THR A 50 9.22 10.00 5.62
N TYR A 51 9.90 9.74 6.72
CA TYR A 51 9.52 8.75 7.72
C TYR A 51 8.83 9.41 8.89
N PHE A 52 7.77 8.78 9.36
CA PHE A 52 7.04 9.16 10.56
C PHE A 52 7.02 7.97 11.51
N SER A 53 7.27 8.19 12.80
CA SER A 53 6.93 7.18 13.81
C SER A 53 5.63 7.51 14.51
N VAL A 54 4.79 6.50 14.62
CA VAL A 54 3.55 6.50 15.37
C VAL A 54 3.71 5.56 16.57
N THR A 55 3.42 6.06 17.76
CA THR A 55 3.51 5.33 19.02
C THR A 55 2.22 5.49 19.81
N VAL A 56 1.82 4.45 20.53
CA VAL A 56 0.70 4.50 21.47
C VAL A 56 1.28 4.45 22.89
N ASP A 57 0.90 5.40 23.74
CA ASP A 57 1.30 5.38 25.14
C ASP A 57 0.40 4.48 26.01
N ASN A 58 0.74 4.34 27.29
CA ASN A 58 -0.04 3.49 28.20
C ASN A 58 -1.44 4.06 28.54
N ALA A 59 -1.71 5.32 28.22
CA ALA A 59 -3.03 5.93 28.34
C ALA A 59 -3.87 5.75 27.06
N GLY A 60 -3.29 5.15 26.02
CA GLY A 60 -3.94 4.96 24.72
C GLY A 60 -3.83 6.19 23.80
N ALA A 61 -3.02 7.19 24.14
CA ALA A 61 -2.82 8.36 23.28
C ALA A 61 -1.87 8.03 22.12
N LEU A 62 -2.19 8.57 20.94
CA LEU A 62 -1.38 8.47 19.73
C LEU A 62 -0.38 9.63 19.66
N HIS A 63 0.90 9.28 19.56
CA HIS A 63 2.01 10.21 19.35
C HIS A 63 2.56 10.05 17.94
N THR A 64 2.80 11.16 17.25
CA THR A 64 3.38 11.18 15.90
C THR A 64 4.64 12.03 15.88
N VAL A 65 5.71 11.51 15.28
CA VAL A 65 7.00 12.20 15.18
C VAL A 65 7.51 12.13 13.75
N ASN A 66 7.91 13.27 13.19
CA ASN A 66 8.60 13.35 11.91
C ASN A 66 10.10 13.02 12.11
N LEU A 67 10.59 12.00 11.42
CA LEU A 67 11.98 11.54 11.51
C LEU A 67 12.85 12.07 10.36
N GLY A 68 12.27 12.76 9.38
CA GLY A 68 12.95 13.24 8.19
C GLY A 68 13.05 12.17 7.10
N THR A 69 14.02 12.30 6.20
CA THR A 69 14.17 11.45 4.99
C THR A 69 15.26 10.39 5.11
N SER A 70 15.93 10.30 6.26
CA SER A 70 16.95 9.29 6.56
C SER A 70 16.65 8.66 7.91
N LEU A 71 16.81 7.33 7.99
CA LEU A 71 16.78 6.57 9.24
C LEU A 71 18.20 6.38 9.77
#